data_AF-A0AA44NPX2-F1
#
_entry.id   AF-A0AA44NPX2-F1
#
_cell.length_a   1.000
_cell.length_b   1.000
_cell.length_c   1.000
_cell.angle_alpha   90.00
_cell.angle_beta   90.00
_cell.angle_gamma   90.00
#
_symmetry.space_group_name_H-M   'P 1'
#
loop_
_entity.id
_entity.type
_entity.pdbx_description
1 polymer ?
#
loop_
_entity_poly.entity_id
_entity_poly.type
_entity_poly.pdbx_seq_one_letter_code
_entity_poly.pdbx_strand_id
1 'polypeptide(L)'
;MFDEKHALGVLASLTDEELNSFNDRAATESQNQFNAFEKSYENELCYLCGKSFKTISKDDPCLHWLLRRCKFKTKDLPLIYSKYGYTNIAAFLRWCANMEKPMVNINDMAMDMPEGKIISNTIKWKNIEWTFDCSESDFKGHAGTAADFPHYHFQMRIDGQQFINFNSFHLPFSKEDIFALTMSRQHPDKFHHDFGKYGMGMDAAMDLVSEEPEEAFEHMERTDDEGEAIYNMSTLLIANEGKTISGDLIADLIEESNKTGVPLSKLIHQVFSDTASVKTVVSPSDNVPEIAKRTEHKKR
;
A
#
# COMPACT_ATOMS: atom_id res chain seq x y z
N MET A 1 0.65 -2.86 27.99
CA MET A 1 1.33 -1.64 27.51
C MET A 1 2.72 -2.06 27.06
N PHE A 2 3.11 -1.71 25.85
CA PHE A 2 4.44 -1.98 25.30
C PHE A 2 5.49 -1.14 26.05
N ASP A 3 6.65 -1.74 26.39
CA ASP A 3 7.74 -1.04 27.08
C ASP A 3 8.68 -0.38 26.06
N GLU A 4 8.27 0.81 25.64
CA GLU A 4 8.98 1.64 24.66
C GLU A 4 10.41 1.98 25.11
N LYS A 5 10.60 2.27 26.40
CA LYS A 5 11.92 2.61 26.95
C LYS A 5 12.87 1.41 26.87
N HIS A 6 12.38 0.22 27.17
CA HIS A 6 13.17 -1.00 27.03
C HIS A 6 13.56 -1.23 25.56
N ALA A 7 12.62 -1.11 24.63
CA ALA A 7 12.89 -1.28 23.20
C ALA A 7 13.95 -0.29 22.68
N LEU A 8 13.83 0.99 23.04
CA LEU A 8 14.83 2.00 22.71
C LEU A 8 16.20 1.70 23.33
N GLY A 9 16.22 1.18 24.56
CA GLY A 9 17.46 0.76 25.22
C GLY A 9 18.14 -0.40 24.48
N VAL A 10 17.37 -1.36 23.96
CA VAL A 10 17.89 -2.44 23.12
C VAL A 10 18.44 -1.89 21.80
N LEU A 11 17.68 -1.06 21.08
CA LEU A 11 18.12 -0.47 19.81
C LEU A 11 19.40 0.35 19.98
N ALA A 12 19.50 1.17 21.02
CA ALA A 12 20.69 1.97 21.29
C ALA A 12 21.92 1.16 21.73
N SER A 13 21.73 -0.11 22.11
CA SER A 13 22.84 -1.01 22.47
C SER A 13 23.45 -1.75 21.28
N LEU A 14 22.78 -1.73 20.13
CA LEU A 14 23.26 -2.36 18.91
C LEU A 14 24.31 -1.48 18.23
N THR A 15 25.36 -2.11 17.73
CA THR A 15 26.34 -1.48 16.85
C THR A 15 25.78 -1.33 15.43
N ASP A 16 26.37 -0.45 14.63
CA ASP A 16 26.01 -0.29 13.21
C ASP A 16 26.15 -1.61 12.43
N GLU A 17 27.16 -2.42 12.76
CA GLU A 17 27.38 -3.73 12.12
C GLU A 17 26.24 -4.71 12.45
N GLU A 18 25.80 -4.75 13.72
CA GLU A 18 24.66 -5.56 14.13
C GLU A 18 23.37 -5.09 13.46
N LEU A 19 23.11 -3.79 13.43
CA LEU A 19 21.94 -3.19 12.77
C LEU A 19 21.90 -3.53 11.28
N ASN A 20 23.02 -3.35 10.58
CA ASN A 20 23.12 -3.70 9.16
C ASN A 20 22.92 -5.20 8.94
N SER A 21 23.51 -6.05 9.79
CA SER A 21 23.29 -7.51 9.72
C SER A 21 21.82 -7.90 9.94
N PHE A 22 21.11 -7.23 10.86
CA PHE A 22 19.67 -7.43 11.05
C PHE A 22 18.87 -7.02 9.81
N ASN A 23 19.16 -5.86 9.24
CA ASN A 23 18.50 -5.34 8.05
C ASN A 23 18.73 -6.24 6.83
N ASP A 24 19.97 -6.66 6.59
CA ASP A 24 20.34 -7.56 5.49
C ASP A 24 19.64 -8.91 5.60
N ARG A 25 19.57 -9.46 6.83
CA ARG A 25 18.87 -10.72 7.08
C ARG A 25 17.36 -10.57 6.87
N ALA A 26 16.76 -9.46 7.31
CA ALA A 26 15.35 -9.18 7.09
C ALA A 26 15.04 -9.00 5.59
N ALA A 27 15.88 -8.28 4.85
CA ALA A 27 15.76 -8.11 3.40
C ALA A 27 15.89 -9.44 2.64
N THR A 28 16.86 -10.26 3.01
CA THR A 28 17.08 -11.59 2.41
C THR A 28 15.90 -12.52 2.68
N GLU A 29 15.38 -12.54 3.92
CA GLU A 29 14.22 -13.35 4.28
C GLU A 29 12.96 -12.88 3.54
N SER A 30 12.73 -11.57 3.46
CA SER A 30 11.62 -10.99 2.70
C SER A 30 11.68 -11.38 1.23
N GLN A 31 12.86 -11.32 0.61
CA GLN A 31 13.08 -11.77 -0.77
C GLN A 31 12.76 -13.26 -0.94
N ASN A 32 13.24 -14.12 -0.05
CA ASN A 32 12.99 -15.55 -0.11
C ASN A 32 11.51 -15.89 0.04
N GLN A 33 10.82 -15.23 0.98
CA GLN A 33 9.38 -15.42 1.19
C GLN A 33 8.57 -14.93 0.00
N PHE A 34 8.91 -13.78 -0.58
CA PHE A 34 8.21 -13.28 -1.76
C PHE A 34 8.42 -14.19 -2.97
N ASN A 35 9.63 -14.69 -3.22
CA ASN A 35 9.89 -15.65 -4.30
C ASN A 35 9.07 -16.95 -4.14
N ALA A 36 8.95 -17.44 -2.90
CA ALA A 36 8.10 -18.59 -2.60
C ALA A 36 6.60 -18.28 -2.79
N PHE A 37 6.18 -17.06 -2.41
CA PHE A 37 4.84 -16.54 -2.65
C PHE A 37 4.52 -16.47 -4.14
N GLU A 38 5.33 -15.77 -4.93
CA GLU A 38 5.16 -15.58 -6.37
C GLU A 38 4.99 -16.91 -7.09
N LYS A 39 5.94 -17.83 -6.90
CA LYS A 39 5.88 -19.18 -7.49
C LYS A 39 4.62 -19.95 -7.10
N SER A 40 4.15 -19.82 -5.86
CA SER A 40 2.93 -20.49 -5.41
C SER A 40 1.68 -19.82 -5.99
N TYR A 41 1.68 -18.49 -6.04
CA TYR A 41 0.58 -17.65 -6.49
C TYR A 41 0.24 -17.90 -7.96
N GLU A 42 1.26 -17.99 -8.83
CA GLU A 42 1.12 -18.35 -10.25
C GLU A 42 0.42 -19.70 -10.46
N ASN A 43 0.52 -20.61 -9.50
CA ASN A 43 -0.09 -21.93 -9.53
C ASN A 43 -1.44 -22.02 -8.78
N GLU A 44 -2.05 -20.89 -8.42
CA GLU A 44 -3.24 -20.79 -7.54
C GLU A 44 -3.08 -21.52 -6.18
N LEU A 45 -1.86 -21.54 -5.63
CA LEU A 45 -1.51 -22.13 -4.33
C LEU A 45 -1.13 -21.06 -3.31
N CYS A 46 -1.44 -21.33 -2.04
CA CYS A 46 -1.00 -20.49 -0.93
C CYS A 46 0.38 -20.94 -0.43
N TYR A 47 1.38 -20.06 -0.50
CA TYR A 47 2.74 -20.37 -0.01
C TYR A 47 2.81 -20.67 1.49
N LEU A 48 1.89 -20.13 2.30
CA LEU A 48 1.88 -20.35 3.76
C LEU A 48 1.47 -21.76 4.17
N CYS A 49 0.56 -22.40 3.42
CA CYS A 49 0.03 -23.72 3.78
C CYS A 49 0.20 -24.77 2.68
N GLY A 50 0.73 -24.40 1.51
CA GLY A 50 0.89 -25.26 0.34
C GLY A 50 -0.42 -25.71 -0.33
N LYS A 51 -1.58 -25.29 0.18
CA LYS A 51 -2.90 -25.71 -0.33
C LYS A 51 -3.39 -24.77 -1.43
N SER A 52 -4.23 -25.27 -2.32
CA SER A 52 -4.92 -24.44 -3.31
C SER A 52 -5.78 -23.36 -2.66
N PHE A 53 -5.88 -22.19 -3.30
CA PHE A 53 -6.77 -21.10 -2.89
C PHE A 53 -8.25 -21.51 -2.74
N LYS A 54 -8.66 -22.62 -3.37
CA LYS A 54 -10.03 -23.17 -3.27
C LYS A 54 -10.27 -23.98 -1.99
N THR A 55 -9.21 -24.29 -1.23
CA THR A 55 -9.26 -25.15 -0.04
C THR A 55 -9.58 -24.35 1.21
N ILE A 56 -10.31 -24.95 2.14
CA ILE A 56 -10.55 -24.42 3.50
C ILE A 56 -10.30 -25.54 4.52
N SER A 57 -9.63 -25.22 5.62
CA SER A 57 -9.20 -26.19 6.65
C SER A 57 -9.37 -25.55 8.03
N LYS A 58 -10.47 -25.82 8.72
CA LYS A 58 -10.74 -25.15 10.02
C LYS A 58 -9.69 -25.43 11.09
N ASP A 59 -9.04 -26.59 11.01
CA ASP A 59 -7.96 -27.00 11.90
C ASP A 59 -6.62 -26.31 11.57
N ASP A 60 -6.50 -25.71 10.38
CA ASP A 60 -5.32 -24.98 9.94
C ASP A 60 -5.75 -23.72 9.16
N PRO A 61 -6.18 -22.67 9.87
CA PRO A 61 -6.59 -21.40 9.27
C PRO A 61 -5.45 -20.74 8.50
N CYS A 62 -5.78 -20.07 7.39
CA CYS A 62 -4.77 -19.47 6.52
C CYS A 62 -5.29 -18.19 5.84
N LEU A 63 -4.36 -17.28 5.52
CA LEU A 63 -4.66 -15.97 4.94
C LEU A 63 -5.35 -16.04 3.57
N HIS A 64 -5.09 -17.09 2.77
CA HIS A 64 -5.70 -17.22 1.44
C HIS A 64 -7.23 -17.33 1.46
N TRP A 65 -7.84 -17.58 2.61
CA TRP A 65 -9.30 -17.56 2.75
C TRP A 65 -9.88 -16.18 2.46
N LEU A 66 -9.12 -15.12 2.72
CA LEU A 66 -9.50 -13.74 2.43
C LEU A 66 -9.58 -13.45 0.92
N LEU A 67 -8.98 -14.29 0.07
CA LEU A 67 -9.16 -14.24 -1.39
C LEU A 67 -10.53 -14.76 -1.84
N ARG A 68 -11.30 -15.34 -0.92
CA ARG A 68 -12.66 -15.87 -1.12
C ARG A 68 -12.85 -16.85 -2.29
N ARG A 69 -11.75 -17.40 -2.82
CA ARG A 69 -11.73 -18.51 -3.80
C ARG A 69 -12.18 -19.84 -3.19
N CYS A 70 -12.21 -19.93 -1.86
CA CYS A 70 -12.77 -21.05 -1.09
C CYS A 70 -14.12 -20.67 -0.44
N LYS A 71 -14.74 -21.61 0.28
CA LYS A 71 -16.04 -21.41 0.98
C LYS A 71 -15.93 -20.61 2.29
N PHE A 72 -15.04 -19.63 2.35
CA PHE A 72 -14.84 -18.75 3.52
C PHE A 72 -16.14 -18.02 3.90
N LYS A 73 -16.46 -17.97 5.19
CA LYS A 73 -17.58 -17.21 5.75
C LYS A 73 -17.06 -16.20 6.77
N THR A 74 -17.80 -15.10 6.95
CA THR A 74 -17.44 -14.03 7.90
C THR A 74 -17.18 -14.55 9.31
N LYS A 75 -17.96 -15.52 9.78
CA LYS A 75 -17.77 -16.17 11.10
C LYS A 75 -16.47 -16.97 11.26
N ASP A 76 -15.77 -17.25 10.15
CA ASP A 76 -14.48 -17.95 10.18
C ASP A 76 -13.30 -16.94 10.30
N LEU A 77 -13.53 -15.62 10.17
CA LEU A 77 -12.49 -14.59 10.33
C LEU A 77 -11.76 -14.68 11.69
N PRO A 78 -12.42 -14.99 12.82
CA PRO A 78 -11.75 -15.22 14.09
C PRO A 78 -10.65 -16.27 14.09
N LEU A 79 -10.76 -17.28 13.24
CA LEU A 79 -9.74 -18.31 13.12
C LEU A 79 -8.47 -17.78 12.42
N ILE A 80 -8.61 -16.75 11.59
CA ILE A 80 -7.50 -16.12 10.87
C ILE A 80 -6.74 -15.18 11.82
N TYR A 81 -7.43 -14.22 12.45
CA TYR A 81 -6.75 -13.23 13.29
C TYR A 81 -6.23 -13.81 14.61
N SER A 82 -6.69 -15.00 15.03
CA SER A 82 -6.07 -15.72 16.16
C SER A 82 -4.69 -16.29 15.84
N LYS A 83 -4.36 -16.44 14.54
CA LYS A 83 -3.09 -17.02 14.07
C LYS A 83 -2.16 -15.97 13.43
N TYR A 84 -2.73 -14.91 12.84
CA TYR A 84 -1.97 -13.89 12.10
C TYR A 84 -2.29 -12.50 12.63
N GLY A 85 -1.24 -11.70 12.84
CA GLY A 85 -1.36 -10.28 13.21
C GLY A 85 -1.74 -9.39 12.04
N TYR A 86 -1.96 -8.10 12.32
CA TYR A 86 -2.25 -7.08 11.30
C TYR A 86 -1.17 -7.08 10.21
N THR A 87 0.11 -6.99 10.58
CA THR A 87 1.22 -6.89 9.62
C THR A 87 1.26 -8.11 8.71
N ASN A 88 1.01 -9.32 9.22
CA ASN A 88 0.98 -10.53 8.38
C ASN A 88 -0.20 -10.52 7.39
N ILE A 89 -1.39 -10.14 7.86
CA ILE A 89 -2.60 -10.09 7.03
C ILE A 89 -2.40 -9.03 5.93
N ALA A 90 -2.02 -7.80 6.31
CA ALA A 90 -1.81 -6.71 5.37
C ALA A 90 -0.71 -7.03 4.35
N ALA A 91 0.43 -7.58 4.77
CA ALA A 91 1.50 -8.00 3.85
C ALA A 91 1.02 -8.99 2.78
N PHE A 92 0.31 -10.05 3.19
CA PHE A 92 -0.22 -11.05 2.26
C PHE A 92 -1.18 -10.44 1.23
N LEU A 93 -2.09 -9.58 1.68
CA LEU A 93 -3.07 -8.94 0.79
C LEU A 93 -2.41 -7.95 -0.17
N ARG A 94 -1.42 -7.18 0.31
CA ARG A 94 -0.60 -6.28 -0.53
C ARG A 94 0.16 -7.05 -1.60
N TRP A 95 0.79 -8.17 -1.24
CA TRP A 95 1.47 -9.02 -2.22
C TRP A 95 0.50 -9.55 -3.27
N CYS A 96 -0.70 -10.01 -2.87
CA CYS A 96 -1.72 -10.43 -3.83
C CYS A 96 -2.12 -9.29 -4.78
N ALA A 97 -2.33 -8.08 -4.27
CA ALA A 97 -2.68 -6.91 -5.07
C ALA A 97 -1.57 -6.52 -6.06
N ASN A 98 -0.32 -6.54 -5.60
CA ASN A 98 0.85 -6.19 -6.40
C ASN A 98 1.21 -7.25 -7.46
N MET A 99 0.80 -8.51 -7.29
CA MET A 99 0.87 -9.52 -8.36
C MET A 99 -0.06 -9.21 -9.53
N GLU A 100 -1.14 -8.45 -9.29
CA GLU A 100 -2.08 -8.09 -10.35
C GLU A 100 -1.66 -6.77 -11.01
N LYS A 101 -1.47 -5.71 -10.21
CA LYS A 101 -0.94 -4.41 -10.66
C LYS A 101 -0.12 -3.77 -9.55
N PRO A 102 1.20 -3.60 -9.73
CA PRO A 102 2.08 -3.04 -8.70
C PRO A 102 1.65 -1.63 -8.26
N MET A 103 1.63 -1.41 -6.94
CA MET A 103 1.39 -0.15 -6.22
C MET A 103 -0.02 0.46 -6.40
N VAL A 104 -0.56 0.50 -7.62
CA VAL A 104 -1.84 1.16 -7.95
C VAL A 104 -3.05 0.54 -7.25
N ASN A 105 -3.00 -0.76 -6.96
CA ASN A 105 -4.08 -1.45 -6.28
C ASN A 105 -4.12 -1.20 -4.76
N ILE A 106 -3.24 -0.38 -4.21
CA ILE A 106 -3.13 -0.12 -2.77
C ILE A 106 -3.15 1.39 -2.54
N ASN A 107 -4.22 1.89 -1.93
CA ASN A 107 -4.25 3.25 -1.42
C ASN A 107 -3.92 3.26 0.06
N ASP A 108 -2.70 3.68 0.36
CA ASP A 108 -2.16 3.89 1.70
C ASP A 108 -1.58 5.28 1.90
N MET A 109 -1.95 6.23 1.03
CA MET A 109 -1.39 7.57 1.05
C MET A 109 -1.76 8.33 2.32
N ALA A 110 -0.77 8.97 2.94
CA ALA A 110 -0.98 9.76 4.16
C ALA A 110 -1.98 10.91 3.95
N MET A 111 -2.02 11.51 2.75
CA MET A 111 -2.94 12.61 2.42
C MET A 111 -4.41 12.18 2.30
N ASP A 112 -4.67 10.92 1.98
CA ASP A 112 -6.03 10.37 1.87
C ASP A 112 -6.54 9.82 3.22
N MET A 113 -5.62 9.58 4.16
CA MET A 113 -5.94 9.11 5.49
C MET A 113 -6.73 10.18 6.28
N PRO A 114 -7.91 9.83 6.84
CA PRO A 114 -8.65 10.76 7.68
C PRO A 114 -7.87 11.18 8.93
N GLU A 115 -8.07 12.43 9.37
CA GLU A 115 -7.43 12.97 10.57
C GLU A 115 -7.68 12.09 11.81
N GLY A 116 -6.65 11.89 12.64
CA GLY A 116 -6.74 11.11 13.88
C GLY A 116 -6.72 9.58 13.67
N LYS A 117 -6.50 9.11 12.44
CA LYS A 117 -6.25 7.70 12.15
C LYS A 117 -4.78 7.34 12.31
N ILE A 118 -4.57 6.11 12.77
CA ILE A 118 -3.27 5.43 12.84
C ILE A 118 -3.11 4.51 11.64
N ILE A 119 -4.22 3.90 11.20
CA ILE A 119 -4.29 3.08 10.00
C ILE A 119 -5.54 3.50 9.24
N SER A 120 -5.37 3.82 7.97
CA SER A 120 -6.47 3.89 7.00
C SER A 120 -5.88 3.58 5.64
N ASN A 121 -6.19 2.41 5.09
CA ASN A 121 -5.75 2.03 3.75
C ASN A 121 -6.70 1.03 3.13
N THR A 122 -6.82 1.06 1.80
CA THR A 122 -7.61 0.10 1.02
C THR A 122 -6.74 -0.62 0.00
N ILE A 123 -6.87 -1.94 -0.04
CA ILE A 123 -6.17 -2.83 -0.95
C ILE A 123 -7.22 -3.48 -1.85
N LYS A 124 -7.01 -3.40 -3.16
CA LYS A 124 -7.86 -4.02 -4.18
C LYS A 124 -7.15 -5.23 -4.80
N TRP A 125 -7.90 -6.29 -4.98
CA TRP A 125 -7.43 -7.48 -5.69
C TRP A 125 -8.57 -8.07 -6.50
N LYS A 126 -8.48 -7.99 -7.83
CA LYS A 126 -9.54 -8.39 -8.75
C LYS A 126 -10.85 -7.69 -8.38
N ASN A 127 -11.84 -8.45 -7.93
CA ASN A 127 -13.14 -7.95 -7.51
C ASN A 127 -13.30 -7.80 -6.00
N ILE A 128 -12.22 -7.96 -5.22
CA ILE A 128 -12.23 -7.88 -3.77
C ILE A 128 -11.51 -6.61 -3.32
N GLU A 129 -12.07 -5.94 -2.32
CA GLU A 129 -11.43 -4.82 -1.63
C GLU A 129 -11.35 -5.13 -0.14
N TRP A 130 -10.20 -4.86 0.46
CA TRP A 130 -9.97 -4.95 1.90
C TRP A 130 -9.57 -3.59 2.41
N THR A 131 -10.23 -3.12 3.47
CA THR A 131 -9.90 -1.85 4.10
C THR A 131 -9.57 -2.06 5.56
N PHE A 132 -8.44 -1.51 5.98
CA PHE A 132 -8.00 -1.47 7.37
C PHE A 132 -8.26 -0.08 7.93
N ASP A 133 -8.79 -0.02 9.15
CA ASP A 133 -9.09 1.23 9.84
C ASP A 133 -8.76 1.13 11.32
N CYS A 134 -8.02 2.10 11.85
CA CYS A 134 -7.70 2.20 13.28
C CYS A 134 -7.58 3.67 13.66
N SER A 135 -8.38 4.12 14.62
CA SER A 135 -8.21 5.44 15.24
C SER A 135 -7.29 5.40 16.45
N GLU A 136 -6.86 6.58 16.92
CA GLU A 136 -6.17 6.73 18.21
C GLU A 136 -6.89 6.07 19.39
N SER A 137 -8.23 6.14 19.44
CA SER A 137 -8.98 5.48 20.50
C SER A 137 -9.01 3.95 20.33
N ASP A 138 -9.11 3.44 19.10
CA ASP A 138 -9.11 2.00 18.85
C ASP A 138 -7.74 1.39 19.22
N PHE A 139 -6.65 2.10 18.91
CA PHE A 139 -5.29 1.67 19.24
C PHE A 139 -4.98 1.70 20.74
N LYS A 140 -5.62 2.59 21.50
CA LYS A 140 -5.54 2.59 22.96
C LYS A 140 -6.43 1.53 23.60
N GLY A 141 -7.52 1.18 22.92
CA GLY A 141 -8.63 0.43 23.48
C GLY A 141 -9.67 1.34 24.13
N HIS A 142 -10.91 0.85 24.16
CA HIS A 142 -12.06 1.57 24.71
C HIS A 142 -12.27 1.18 26.17
N ALA A 143 -11.63 1.91 27.08
CA ALA A 143 -11.68 1.70 28.53
C ALA A 143 -13.12 1.47 29.03
N GLY A 144 -13.33 0.34 29.73
CA GLY A 144 -14.64 0.01 30.31
C GLY A 144 -15.66 -0.56 29.31
N THR A 145 -15.24 -0.97 28.11
CA THR A 145 -16.08 -1.67 27.13
C THR A 145 -15.56 -3.08 26.84
N ALA A 146 -16.28 -3.85 26.00
CA ALA A 146 -15.81 -5.16 25.54
C ALA A 146 -14.56 -5.08 24.63
N ALA A 147 -14.21 -3.90 24.12
CA ALA A 147 -13.06 -3.65 23.26
C ALA A 147 -12.01 -2.77 23.98
N ASP A 148 -11.78 -3.04 25.26
CA ASP A 148 -10.76 -2.38 26.12
C ASP A 148 -9.33 -2.91 25.86
N PHE A 149 -9.00 -3.11 24.59
CA PHE A 149 -7.70 -3.56 24.13
C PHE A 149 -7.37 -2.89 22.79
N PRO A 150 -6.09 -2.69 22.45
CA PRO A 150 -5.68 -2.20 21.13
C PRO A 150 -6.23 -3.07 20.00
N HIS A 151 -6.99 -2.48 19.08
CA HIS A 151 -7.57 -3.19 17.96
C HIS A 151 -7.69 -2.32 16.71
N TYR A 152 -7.95 -2.99 15.59
CA TYR A 152 -8.32 -2.36 14.33
C TYR A 152 -9.63 -2.95 13.80
N HIS A 153 -10.20 -2.24 12.85
CA HIS A 153 -11.36 -2.66 12.10
C HIS A 153 -10.95 -3.11 10.70
N PHE A 154 -11.66 -4.11 10.19
CA PHE A 154 -11.43 -4.70 8.89
C PHE A 154 -12.74 -4.73 8.11
N GLN A 155 -12.74 -4.18 6.91
CA GLN A 155 -13.84 -4.29 5.95
C GLN A 155 -13.39 -5.16 4.78
N MET A 156 -14.32 -5.94 4.25
CA MET A 156 -14.13 -6.68 3.02
C MET A 156 -15.34 -6.48 2.12
N ARG A 157 -15.11 -6.09 0.87
CA ARG A 157 -16.12 -6.02 -0.19
C ARG A 157 -15.79 -7.00 -1.30
N ILE A 158 -16.82 -7.51 -1.97
CA ILE A 158 -16.74 -8.40 -3.13
C ILE A 158 -17.71 -7.83 -4.16
N ASP A 159 -17.22 -7.52 -5.36
CA ASP A 159 -17.98 -6.86 -6.42
C ASP A 159 -18.62 -5.54 -5.92
N GLY A 160 -17.88 -4.79 -5.10
CA GLY A 160 -18.35 -3.56 -4.42
C GLY A 160 -19.39 -3.79 -3.30
N GLN A 161 -19.91 -5.02 -3.17
CA GLN A 161 -20.88 -5.38 -2.14
C GLN A 161 -20.20 -5.77 -0.85
N GLN A 162 -20.81 -5.38 0.25
CA GLN A 162 -20.28 -5.62 1.57
C GLN A 162 -20.31 -7.11 1.95
N PHE A 163 -19.15 -7.66 2.33
CA PHE A 163 -19.02 -9.00 2.89
C PHE A 163 -18.71 -8.98 4.39
N ILE A 164 -17.78 -8.12 4.84
CA ILE A 164 -17.46 -7.87 6.25
C ILE A 164 -17.53 -6.36 6.51
N ASN A 165 -18.20 -5.91 7.58
CA ASN A 165 -18.20 -4.51 8.00
C ASN A 165 -17.07 -4.20 8.98
N PHE A 166 -16.66 -2.93 9.03
CA PHE A 166 -15.81 -2.40 10.10
C PHE A 166 -16.35 -2.73 11.50
N ASN A 167 -17.65 -2.51 11.72
CA ASN A 167 -18.29 -2.76 13.02
C ASN A 167 -18.52 -4.25 13.32
N SER A 168 -18.21 -5.18 12.41
CA SER A 168 -18.42 -6.61 12.64
C SER A 168 -17.45 -7.18 13.68
N PHE A 169 -16.22 -6.66 13.73
CA PHE A 169 -15.15 -7.21 14.55
C PHE A 169 -14.23 -6.10 15.07
N HIS A 170 -13.69 -6.31 16.28
CA HIS A 170 -12.56 -5.57 16.84
C HIS A 170 -11.36 -6.53 16.82
N LEU A 171 -10.52 -6.43 15.79
CA LEU A 171 -9.42 -7.37 15.58
C LEU A 171 -8.24 -6.96 16.45
N PRO A 172 -7.77 -7.80 17.38
CA PRO A 172 -6.68 -7.43 18.27
C PRO A 172 -5.38 -7.26 17.49
N PHE A 173 -4.57 -6.29 17.90
CA PHE A 173 -3.18 -6.23 17.47
C PHE A 173 -2.35 -7.29 18.20
N SER A 174 -1.41 -7.91 17.49
CA SER A 174 -0.34 -8.71 18.11
C SER A 174 0.67 -7.82 18.83
N LYS A 175 1.60 -8.42 19.58
CA LYS A 175 2.65 -7.64 20.26
C LYS A 175 3.60 -7.00 19.25
N GLU A 176 3.87 -7.72 18.17
CA GLU A 176 4.68 -7.30 17.04
C GLU A 176 4.04 -6.12 16.31
N ASP A 177 2.72 -6.18 16.08
CA ASP A 177 1.98 -5.06 15.48
C ASP A 177 2.04 -3.81 16.37
N ILE A 178 1.83 -3.96 17.69
CA ILE A 178 1.91 -2.84 18.64
C ILE A 178 3.33 -2.25 18.62
N PHE A 179 4.37 -3.10 18.67
CA PHE A 179 5.76 -2.65 18.57
C PHE A 179 5.99 -1.85 17.29
N ALA A 180 5.65 -2.41 16.12
CA ALA A 180 5.93 -1.79 14.83
C ALA A 180 5.20 -0.46 14.67
N LEU A 181 3.90 -0.41 14.99
CA LEU A 181 3.09 0.79 14.90
C LEU A 181 3.51 1.86 15.91
N THR A 182 3.86 1.48 17.14
CA THR A 182 4.33 2.44 18.14
C THR A 182 5.69 3.01 17.76
N MET A 183 6.67 2.16 17.47
CA MET A 183 8.04 2.60 17.17
C MET A 183 8.09 3.43 15.89
N SER A 184 7.40 3.02 14.82
CA SER A 184 7.42 3.74 13.54
C SER A 184 6.78 5.13 13.62
N ARG A 185 5.85 5.35 14.56
CA ARG A 185 5.15 6.63 14.72
C ARG A 185 5.83 7.57 15.69
N GLN A 186 6.41 7.03 16.76
CA GLN A 186 7.01 7.83 17.84
C GLN A 186 8.51 8.04 17.66
N HIS A 187 9.19 7.14 16.93
CA HIS A 187 10.63 7.18 16.68
C HIS A 187 10.95 6.85 15.21
N PRO A 188 10.37 7.59 14.24
CA PRO A 188 10.58 7.33 12.81
C PRO A 188 12.05 7.46 12.37
N ASP A 189 12.88 8.17 13.15
CA ASP A 189 14.32 8.31 12.96
C ASP A 189 15.12 7.04 13.33
N LYS A 190 14.50 6.11 14.08
CA LYS A 190 15.17 4.90 14.60
C LYS A 190 14.58 3.61 14.07
N PHE A 191 13.29 3.63 13.75
CA PHE A 191 12.57 2.47 13.27
C PHE A 191 11.52 2.91 12.28
N HIS A 192 11.58 2.34 11.09
CA HIS A 192 10.57 2.53 10.05
C HIS A 192 9.87 1.20 9.80
N HIS A 193 8.54 1.20 9.88
CA HIS A 193 7.75 0.04 9.47
C HIS A 193 7.18 0.25 8.09
N ASP A 194 7.55 -0.63 7.17
CA ASP A 194 6.93 -0.76 5.86
C ASP A 194 6.51 -2.22 5.58
N PHE A 195 5.97 -2.46 4.39
CA PHE A 195 5.62 -3.79 3.89
C PHE A 195 6.67 -4.35 2.90
N GLY A 196 7.87 -3.78 2.91
CA GLY A 196 8.97 -4.02 1.99
C GLY A 196 8.65 -3.64 0.54
N LYS A 197 9.66 -3.79 -0.33
CA LYS A 197 9.53 -3.47 -1.77
C LYS A 197 8.37 -4.17 -2.48
N TYR A 198 7.96 -5.34 -2.00
CA TYR A 198 6.88 -6.14 -2.58
C TYR A 198 5.49 -5.78 -2.06
N GLY A 199 5.42 -5.08 -0.93
CA GLY A 199 4.18 -4.60 -0.34
C GLY A 199 3.93 -3.11 -0.54
N MET A 200 4.75 -2.42 -1.35
CA MET A 200 4.61 -1.00 -1.63
C MET A 200 3.22 -0.68 -2.21
N GLY A 201 2.65 0.43 -1.76
CA GLY A 201 1.41 1.00 -2.26
C GLY A 201 1.62 2.33 -2.95
N MET A 202 0.53 3.09 -3.11
CA MET A 202 0.56 4.37 -3.81
C MET A 202 1.39 5.44 -3.08
N ASP A 203 1.51 5.39 -1.75
CA ASP A 203 2.35 6.36 -1.00
C ASP A 203 3.82 6.26 -1.47
N ALA A 204 4.37 5.05 -1.48
CA ALA A 204 5.73 4.79 -1.98
C ALA A 204 5.89 5.12 -3.48
N ALA A 205 4.85 4.90 -4.28
CA ALA A 205 4.85 5.29 -5.70
C ALA A 205 4.98 6.82 -5.85
N MET A 206 4.26 7.59 -5.04
CA MET A 206 4.33 9.05 -5.05
C MET A 206 5.66 9.57 -4.50
N ASP A 207 6.22 8.92 -3.48
CA ASP A 207 7.55 9.26 -2.94
C ASP A 207 8.64 9.12 -4.00
N LEU A 208 8.64 8.03 -4.79
CA LEU A 208 9.60 7.83 -5.89
C LEU A 208 9.61 8.99 -6.88
N VAL A 209 8.42 9.51 -7.24
CA VAL A 209 8.30 10.64 -8.17
C VAL A 209 8.66 11.98 -7.51
N SER A 210 8.41 12.11 -6.20
CA SER A 210 8.66 13.34 -5.46
C SER A 210 10.14 13.53 -5.11
N GLU A 211 10.82 12.45 -4.71
CA GLU A 211 12.21 12.48 -4.25
C GLU A 211 13.20 12.44 -5.41
N GLU A 212 12.93 11.61 -6.44
CA GLU A 212 13.83 11.37 -7.57
C GLU A 212 13.10 11.51 -8.92
N PRO A 213 12.55 12.70 -9.24
CA PRO A 213 11.68 12.90 -10.41
C PRO A 213 12.36 12.59 -11.75
N GLU A 214 13.67 12.82 -11.87
CA GLU A 214 14.43 12.53 -13.10
C GLU A 214 14.54 11.03 -13.35
N GLU A 215 14.89 10.25 -12.32
CA GLU A 215 14.97 8.78 -12.38
C GLU A 215 13.58 8.17 -12.60
N ALA A 216 12.57 8.69 -11.90
CA ALA A 216 11.19 8.27 -12.09
C ALA A 216 10.74 8.47 -13.55
N PHE A 217 11.00 9.65 -14.15
CA PHE A 217 10.68 9.90 -15.56
C PHE A 217 11.55 9.12 -16.55
N GLU A 218 12.72 8.62 -16.13
CA GLU A 218 13.53 7.73 -16.94
C GLU A 218 12.88 6.35 -17.11
N HIS A 219 12.25 5.85 -16.05
CA HIS A 219 11.65 4.53 -16.00
C HIS A 219 10.14 4.49 -16.25
N MET A 220 9.49 5.64 -16.42
CA MET A 220 8.07 5.71 -16.80
C MET A 220 7.84 5.41 -18.27
N GLU A 221 6.78 4.66 -18.53
CA GLU A 221 6.24 4.41 -19.86
C GLU A 221 4.82 4.97 -19.98
N ARG A 222 4.48 5.45 -21.17
CA ARG A 222 3.15 5.92 -21.53
C ARG A 222 2.23 4.73 -21.82
N THR A 223 0.99 4.82 -21.35
CA THR A 223 -0.12 3.96 -21.77
C THR A 223 -1.28 4.81 -22.28
N ASP A 224 -1.98 4.31 -23.31
CA ASP A 224 -3.27 4.84 -23.76
C ASP A 224 -4.45 4.25 -22.98
N ASP A 225 -4.22 3.14 -22.28
CA ASP A 225 -5.22 2.52 -21.42
C ASP A 225 -5.14 3.16 -20.03
N GLU A 226 -6.07 4.08 -19.75
CA GLU A 226 -6.23 4.71 -18.44
C GLU A 226 -6.35 3.67 -17.33
N GLY A 227 -6.92 2.49 -17.59
CA GLY A 227 -7.08 1.40 -16.63
C GLY A 227 -5.77 0.72 -16.21
N GLU A 228 -4.69 0.91 -16.98
CA GLU A 228 -3.36 0.36 -16.71
C GLU A 228 -2.39 1.41 -16.14
N ALA A 229 -2.78 2.69 -16.13
CA ALA A 229 -1.93 3.77 -15.62
C ALA A 229 -1.77 3.71 -14.10
N ILE A 230 -0.54 3.96 -13.62
CA ILE A 230 -0.23 4.15 -12.19
C ILE A 230 -0.44 5.62 -11.80
N TYR A 231 0.07 6.54 -12.63
CA TYR A 231 0.04 7.98 -12.42
C TYR A 231 -0.80 8.69 -13.48
N ASN A 232 -1.36 9.84 -13.11
CA ASN A 232 -1.81 10.87 -14.04
C ASN A 232 -0.75 11.98 -14.09
N MET A 233 -0.42 12.46 -15.28
CA MET A 233 0.56 13.52 -15.50
C MET A 233 -0.09 14.69 -16.24
N SER A 234 0.00 15.88 -15.67
CA SER A 234 -0.44 17.14 -16.28
C SER A 234 0.74 18.07 -16.46
N THR A 235 1.05 18.46 -17.70
CA THR A 235 2.15 19.38 -18.01
C THR A 235 1.63 20.75 -18.43
N LEU A 236 2.10 21.79 -17.73
CA LEU A 236 1.89 23.18 -18.04
C LEU A 236 3.13 23.75 -18.71
N LEU A 237 2.95 24.34 -19.90
CA LEU A 237 4.00 24.93 -20.71
C LEU A 237 3.71 26.42 -20.92
N ILE A 238 4.60 27.29 -20.46
CA ILE A 238 4.44 28.76 -20.53
C ILE A 238 5.64 29.36 -21.26
N ALA A 239 5.40 30.01 -22.40
CA ALA A 239 6.47 30.65 -23.18
C ALA A 239 7.19 31.72 -22.35
N ASN A 240 8.52 31.78 -22.48
CA ASN A 240 9.29 32.88 -21.90
C ASN A 240 8.94 34.21 -22.59
N GLU A 241 9.25 35.33 -21.94
CA GLU A 241 8.95 36.66 -22.49
C GLU A 241 9.57 36.83 -23.90
N GLY A 242 8.75 37.26 -24.86
CA GLY A 242 9.16 37.43 -26.25
C GLY A 242 9.38 36.13 -27.04
N LYS A 243 9.08 34.97 -26.44
CA LYS A 243 9.10 33.65 -27.12
C LYS A 243 7.69 33.19 -27.45
N THR A 244 7.60 32.25 -28.38
CA THR A 244 6.36 31.57 -28.75
C THR A 244 6.59 30.06 -28.69
N ILE A 245 5.52 29.32 -28.43
CA ILE A 245 5.53 27.87 -28.48
C ILE A 245 4.91 27.46 -29.81
N SER A 246 5.62 26.65 -30.58
CA SER A 246 5.12 26.12 -31.85
C SER A 246 4.10 25.00 -31.60
N GLY A 247 2.90 25.14 -32.17
CA GLY A 247 1.89 24.08 -32.13
C GLY A 247 2.29 22.84 -32.92
N ASP A 248 2.98 23.03 -34.05
CA ASP A 248 3.48 21.91 -34.89
C ASP A 248 4.51 21.09 -34.11
N LEU A 249 5.39 21.75 -33.37
CA LEU A 249 6.38 21.06 -32.53
C LEU A 249 5.70 20.27 -31.39
N ILE A 250 4.63 20.80 -30.79
CA ILE A 250 3.84 20.03 -29.81
C ILE A 250 3.23 18.78 -30.46
N ALA A 251 2.67 18.92 -31.66
CA ALA A 251 2.08 17.79 -32.39
C ALA A 251 3.12 16.70 -32.70
N ASP A 252 4.32 17.10 -33.13
CA ASP A 252 5.44 16.18 -33.38
C ASP A 252 5.83 15.41 -32.11
N LEU A 253 5.90 16.07 -30.95
CA LEU A 253 6.22 15.42 -29.67
C LEU A 253 5.12 14.48 -29.19
N ILE A 254 3.85 14.80 -29.47
CA ILE A 254 2.74 13.88 -29.18
C ILE A 254 2.87 12.63 -30.05
N GLU A 255 3.17 12.77 -31.34
CA GLU A 255 3.38 11.62 -32.23
C GLU A 255 4.59 10.78 -31.81
N GLU A 256 5.69 11.43 -31.43
CA GLU A 256 6.88 10.77 -30.89
C GLU A 256 6.57 10.00 -29.59
N SER A 257 5.83 10.61 -28.66
CA SER A 257 5.39 9.96 -27.42
C SER A 257 4.54 8.72 -27.71
N ASN A 258 3.60 8.82 -28.66
CA ASN A 258 2.76 7.70 -29.08
C ASN A 258 3.57 6.57 -29.71
N LYS A 259 4.60 6.91 -30.48
CA LYS A 259 5.44 5.93 -31.20
C LYS A 259 6.47 5.25 -30.30
N THR A 260 7.05 5.98 -29.36
CA THR A 260 8.18 5.53 -28.54
C THR A 260 7.75 5.00 -27.18
N GLY A 261 6.55 5.36 -26.70
CA GLY A 261 6.12 5.08 -25.33
C GLY A 261 6.76 6.02 -24.30
N VAL A 262 7.63 6.94 -24.70
CA VAL A 262 8.24 7.91 -23.77
C VAL A 262 7.17 8.91 -23.31
N PRO A 263 7.06 9.23 -22.01
CA PRO A 263 6.10 10.22 -21.53
C PRO A 263 6.26 11.58 -22.21
N LEU A 264 5.14 12.15 -22.67
CA LEU A 264 5.11 13.47 -23.33
C LEU A 264 5.73 14.56 -22.46
N SER A 265 5.51 14.50 -21.15
CA SER A 265 6.10 15.42 -20.16
C SER A 265 7.63 15.47 -20.27
N LYS A 266 8.29 14.32 -20.40
CA LYS A 266 9.75 14.21 -20.55
C LYS A 266 10.22 14.85 -21.86
N LEU A 267 9.54 14.55 -22.96
CA LEU A 267 9.85 15.13 -24.27
C LEU A 267 9.69 16.67 -24.25
N ILE A 268 8.63 17.18 -23.61
CA ILE A 268 8.42 18.63 -23.46
C ILE A 268 9.55 19.27 -22.64
N HIS A 269 9.95 18.67 -21.52
CA HIS A 269 11.07 19.17 -20.71
C HIS A 269 12.37 19.24 -21.51
N GLN A 270 12.66 18.21 -22.31
CA GLN A 270 13.88 18.16 -23.13
C GLN A 270 13.90 19.21 -24.26
N VAL A 271 12.75 19.47 -24.89
CA VAL A 271 12.69 20.35 -26.07
C VAL A 271 12.51 21.82 -25.71
N PHE A 272 11.77 22.11 -24.64
CA PHE A 272 11.35 23.49 -24.32
C PHE A 272 12.10 24.14 -23.15
N SER A 273 13.06 23.45 -22.51
CA SER A 273 13.81 23.96 -21.33
C SER A 273 14.34 25.39 -21.50
N ASP A 274 14.76 25.77 -22.70
CA ASP A 274 15.41 27.05 -22.98
C ASP A 274 14.42 28.14 -23.46
N THR A 275 13.22 27.76 -23.88
CA THR A 275 12.26 28.65 -24.56
C THR A 275 10.95 28.85 -23.79
N ALA A 276 10.68 28.00 -22.81
CA ALA A 276 9.50 28.05 -21.97
C ALA A 276 9.79 27.56 -20.56
N SER A 277 8.94 27.99 -19.62
CA SER A 277 8.83 27.35 -18.31
C SER A 277 7.93 26.13 -18.43
N VAL A 278 8.48 24.95 -18.10
CA VAL A 278 7.77 23.67 -18.09
C VAL A 278 7.53 23.26 -16.64
N LYS A 279 6.28 22.91 -16.30
CA LYS A 279 5.91 22.33 -15.00
C LYS A 279 5.08 21.08 -15.22
N THR A 280 5.45 19.98 -14.59
CA THR A 280 4.66 18.75 -14.60
C THR A 280 4.14 18.48 -13.21
N VAL A 281 2.83 18.26 -13.10
CA VAL A 281 2.18 17.76 -11.90
C VAL A 281 1.94 16.27 -12.11
N VAL A 282 2.38 15.46 -11.16
CA VAL A 282 2.10 14.03 -11.12
C VAL A 282 1.15 13.77 -9.98
N SER A 283 0.10 12.99 -10.23
CA SER A 283 -0.85 12.55 -9.23
C SER A 283 -1.10 11.05 -9.37
N PRO A 284 -1.68 10.40 -8.36
CA PRO A 284 -2.22 9.05 -8.51
C PRO A 284 -3.22 9.00 -9.67
N SER A 285 -3.29 7.85 -10.35
CA SER A 285 -4.35 7.59 -11.34
C SER A 285 -5.70 7.32 -10.66
N ASP A 286 -6.78 7.41 -11.43
CA ASP A 286 -8.14 7.09 -10.98
C ASP A 286 -8.35 5.58 -10.69
N ASN A 287 -7.36 4.73 -10.98
CA ASN A 287 -7.40 3.31 -10.66
C ASN A 287 -7.12 3.01 -9.19
N VAL A 288 -6.51 3.97 -8.48
CA VAL A 288 -6.21 3.82 -7.06
C VAL A 288 -7.52 3.71 -6.29
N PRO A 289 -7.72 2.64 -5.49
CA PRO A 289 -8.98 2.47 -4.78
C PRO A 289 -9.18 3.60 -3.77
N GLU A 290 -10.41 4.09 -3.61
CA GLU A 290 -10.71 5.03 -2.53
C GLU A 290 -10.53 4.35 -1.16
N ILE A 291 -10.04 5.10 -0.17
CA ILE A 291 -10.03 4.61 1.22
C ILE A 291 -11.48 4.55 1.73
N ALA A 292 -12.02 3.34 1.89
CA ALA A 292 -13.39 3.16 2.34
C ALA A 292 -13.59 3.74 3.75
N LYS A 293 -14.51 4.69 3.89
CA LYS A 293 -14.79 5.36 5.17
C LYS A 293 -15.77 4.55 6.01
N ARG A 294 -15.54 4.53 7.32
CA ARG A 294 -16.54 4.07 8.29
C ARG A 294 -17.67 5.09 8.34
N THR A 295 -18.91 4.69 8.03
CA THR A 295 -20.08 5.57 8.17
C THR A 295 -20.21 6.02 9.62
N GLU A 296 -20.16 7.32 9.85
CA GLU A 296 -20.41 7.91 11.16
C GLU A 296 -21.84 7.59 11.60
N HIS A 297 -21.99 6.97 12.77
CA HIS A 297 -23.29 6.91 13.40
C HIS A 297 -23.65 8.33 13.87
N LYS A 298 -24.63 8.97 13.23
CA LYS A 298 -25.27 10.15 13.80
C LYS A 298 -25.72 9.82 15.22
N LYS A 299 -25.24 10.58 16.20
CA LYS A 299 -25.76 10.51 17.58
C LYS A 299 -27.28 10.63 17.50
N ARG A 300 -27.99 9.60 17.95
CA ARG A 300 -29.42 9.67 18.21
C ARG A 300 -29.67 10.42 19.50
#